data_AF-A0A5N9CVY4-F1
#
_entry.id   AF-A0A5N9CVY4-F1
#
_cell.length_a   1.000
_cell.length_b   1.000
_cell.length_c   1.000
_cell.angle_alpha   90.00
_cell.angle_beta   90.00
_cell.angle_gamma   90.00
#
_symmetry.space_group_name_H-M   'P 1'
#
loop_
_entity.id
_entity.type
_entity.pdbx_description
1 polymer ?
#
loop_
_entity_poly.entity_id
_entity_poly.type
_entity_poly.pdbx_seq_one_letter_code
_entity_poly.pdbx_strand_id
1 'polypeptide(L)' 'MAALKEVSEAGLPVVIATQTGSGRVMQTRRFTEDGYIVADNLTPKKARILLMLALEKTKDKAEIQRMMLAY' A
#
# COMPACT_ATOMS: atom_id res chain seq x y z
N MET A 1 -0.49 4.73 -14.69
CA MET A 1 -0.98 4.95 -13.31
C MET A 1 -1.12 6.46 -13.01
N ALA A 2 -1.41 7.32 -14.00
CA ALA A 2 -1.49 8.77 -13.76
C ALA A 2 -2.54 9.14 -12.71
N ALA A 3 -3.76 8.59 -12.83
CA ALA A 3 -4.83 8.80 -11.85
C ALA A 3 -4.47 8.31 -10.43
N LEU A 4 -3.74 7.21 -10.28
CA LEU A 4 -3.33 6.73 -8.95
C LEU A 4 -2.26 7.62 -8.33
N LYS A 5 -1.38 8.17 -9.17
CA LYS A 5 -0.34 9.10 -8.73
C LYS A 5 -0.95 10.41 -8.25
N GLU A 6 -1.88 10.98 -9.02
CA GLU A 6 -2.63 12.19 -8.64
C GLU A 6 -3.35 11.99 -7.29
N VAL A 7 -3.97 10.84 -7.08
CA VAL A 7 -4.63 10.50 -5.81
C VAL A 7 -3.63 10.38 -4.65
N SER A 8 -2.46 9.76 -4.90
CA SER A 8 -1.38 9.66 -3.91
C SER A 8 -0.81 11.04 -3.54
N GLU A 9 -0.62 11.91 -4.53
CA GLU A 9 -0.17 13.30 -4.38
C GLU A 9 -1.21 14.17 -3.65
N ALA A 10 -2.50 13.90 -3.84
CA ALA A 10 -3.59 14.50 -3.07
C ALA A 10 -3.66 13.99 -1.61
N GLY A 11 -2.71 13.15 -1.18
CA GLY A 11 -2.57 12.68 0.19
C GLY A 11 -3.41 11.45 0.53
N LEU A 12 -4.11 10.86 -0.44
CA LEU A 12 -4.89 9.64 -0.20
C LEU A 12 -3.97 8.41 -0.31
N PRO A 13 -4.00 7.47 0.65
CA PRO A 13 -3.15 6.28 0.61
C PRO A 13 -3.57 5.35 -0.52
N VAL A 14 -2.58 4.92 -1.32
CA VAL A 14 -2.76 3.94 -2.40
C VAL A 14 -1.90 2.72 -2.09
N VAL A 15 -2.54 1.55 -1.98
CA VAL A 15 -1.88 0.28 -1.69
C VAL A 15 -1.91 -0.62 -2.93
N ILE A 16 -0.73 -1.10 -3.35
CA ILE A 16 -0.55 -2.00 -4.49
C ILE A 16 -0.48 -3.45 -3.99
N ALA A 17 -1.45 -4.26 -4.40
CA ALA A 17 -1.53 -5.69 -4.12
C ALA A 17 -1.68 -6.49 -5.44
N THR A 18 -1.56 -7.81 -5.38
CA THR A 18 -1.67 -8.70 -6.55
C THR A 18 -2.81 -9.71 -6.44
N GLN A 19 -3.47 -10.02 -7.56
CA GLN A 19 -4.53 -11.03 -7.65
C GLN A 19 -4.01 -12.45 -7.95
N THR A 20 -2.69 -12.63 -8.16
CA THR A 20 -2.09 -13.91 -8.55
C THR A 20 -2.24 -15.01 -7.48
N GLY A 21 -2.61 -14.68 -6.25
CA GLY A 21 -2.86 -15.64 -5.16
C GLY A 21 -1.61 -16.13 -4.43
N SER A 22 -0.42 -15.97 -5.03
CA SER A 22 0.88 -16.25 -4.43
C SER A 22 1.95 -15.26 -4.87
N GLY A 23 3.04 -15.17 -4.11
CA GLY A 23 4.14 -14.23 -4.36
C GLY A 23 3.94 -12.90 -3.62
N ARG A 24 4.87 -11.97 -3.84
CA ARG A 24 4.86 -10.65 -3.20
C ARG A 24 5.02 -9.51 -4.19
N VAL A 25 4.38 -8.39 -3.90
CA VAL A 25 4.64 -7.11 -4.55
C VAL A 25 5.88 -6.50 -3.91
N MET A 26 6.95 -6.37 -4.70
CA MET A 26 8.19 -5.74 -4.23
C MET A 26 8.07 -4.22 -4.22
N GLN A 27 8.64 -3.60 -3.18
CA GLN A 27 8.78 -2.15 -3.12
C GLN A 27 9.87 -1.70 -4.10
N THR A 28 9.45 -1.13 -5.22
CA THR A 28 10.37 -0.59 -6.23
C THR A 28 10.65 0.89 -5.99
N ARG A 29 11.73 1.41 -6.60
CA ARG A 29 12.06 2.84 -6.56
C ARG A 29 10.90 3.69 -7.07
N ARG A 30 10.29 3.29 -8.18
CA ARG A 30 9.14 3.98 -8.78
C ARG A 30 7.94 4.04 -7.83
N PHE A 31 7.61 2.95 -7.14
CA PHE A 31 6.49 2.96 -6.19
C PHE A 31 6.75 3.90 -5.01
N THR A 32 8.00 3.95 -4.55
CA THR A 32 8.40 4.85 -3.47
C THR A 32 8.35 6.31 -3.93
N GLU A 33 8.85 6.61 -5.13
CA GLU A 33 8.82 7.96 -5.73
C GLU A 33 7.39 8.45 -6.01
N ASP A 34 6.48 7.56 -6.41
CA ASP A 34 5.05 7.87 -6.62
C ASP A 34 4.22 7.84 -5.30
N GLY A 35 4.87 7.56 -4.16
CA GLY A 35 4.25 7.59 -2.83
C GLY A 35 3.24 6.45 -2.58
N TYR A 36 3.39 5.32 -3.27
CA TYR A 36 2.57 4.14 -3.09
C TYR A 36 3.07 3.25 -1.96
N ILE A 37 2.12 2.54 -1.35
CA ILE A 37 2.38 1.50 -0.35
C ILE A 37 2.28 0.14 -1.06
N VAL A 38 3.18 -0.79 -0.77
CA VAL A 38 3.08 -2.18 -1.25
C VAL A 38 2.51 -3.09 -0.18
N ALA A 39 1.62 -3.98 -0.59
CA ALA A 39 0.93 -4.93 0.29
C ALA A 39 1.75 -6.19 0.61
N ASP A 40 3.02 -6.24 0.19
CA ASP A 40 3.85 -7.43 0.28
C ASP A 40 3.17 -8.68 -0.33
N ASN A 41 2.92 -9.72 0.47
CA ASN A 41 2.26 -10.96 0.09
C ASN A 41 0.75 -10.96 0.41
N LEU A 42 0.22 -9.85 0.92
CA LEU A 42 -1.20 -9.75 1.25
C LEU A 42 -2.05 -9.72 -0.03
N THR A 43 -3.13 -10.50 -0.01
CA THR A 43 -4.15 -10.41 -1.06
C THR A 43 -4.87 -9.06 -0.98
N PRO A 44 -5.49 -8.57 -2.06
CA PRO A 44 -6.21 -7.29 -2.04
C PRO A 44 -7.28 -7.21 -0.94
N LYS A 45 -7.91 -8.35 -0.62
CA LYS A 45 -8.90 -8.44 0.46
C LYS A 45 -8.28 -8.24 1.84
N LYS A 46 -7.12 -8.88 2.11
CA LYS A 46 -6.40 -8.74 3.38
C LYS A 46 -5.78 -7.35 3.51
N ALA A 47 -5.14 -6.86 2.46
CA ALA A 47 -4.55 -5.53 2.41
C ALA A 47 -5.59 -4.43 2.68
N ARG A 48 -6.82 -4.57 2.14
CA ARG A 48 -7.94 -3.66 2.46
C ARG A 48 -8.28 -3.65 3.94
N ILE A 49 -8.39 -4.82 4.58
CA ILE A 49 -8.70 -4.91 6.01
C ILE A 49 -7.60 -4.25 6.84
N LEU A 50 -6.34 -4.56 6.54
CA LEU A 50 -5.22 -3.96 7.25
C LEU A 50 -5.15 -2.45 7.03
N LEU A 51 -5.38 -1.95 5.81
CA LEU A 51 -5.40 -0.52 5.54
C LEU A 51 -6.50 0.19 6.34
N MET A 52 -7.70 -0.38 6.43
CA MET A 52 -8.79 0.19 7.24
C MET A 52 -8.37 0.30 8.71
N LEU A 53 -7.77 -0.74 9.28
CA LEU A 53 -7.28 -0.73 10.67
C LEU A 53 -6.10 0.23 10.88
N ALA A 54 -5.19 0.31 9.92
CA ALA A 54 -4.02 1.18 9.99
C ALA A 54 -4.43 2.66 9.97
N LEU A 55 -5.43 3.02 9.17
CA LEU A 55 -5.94 4.39 9.08
C LEU A 55 -6.64 4.89 10.35
N GLU A 56 -7.14 3.99 11.19
CA GLU A 56 -7.60 4.32 12.54
C GLU A 56 -6.45 4.65 13.51
N LYS A 57 -5.22 4.26 13.19
CA LYS A 57 -4.03 4.47 14.03
C LYS A 57 -3.15 5.62 13.55
N THR A 58 -2.99 5.77 12.24
CA THR A 58 -2.08 6.75 11.67
C THR A 58 -2.45 7.12 10.23
N LYS A 59 -2.01 8.30 9.79
CA LYS A 59 -2.03 8.73 8.39
C LYS A 59 -0.63 8.78 7.76
N ASP A 60 0.41 8.41 8.52
CA ASP A 60 1.78 8.34 8.01
C ASP A 60 1.94 7.13 7.08
N LYS A 61 2.21 7.41 5.80
CA LYS A 61 2.41 6.39 4.77
C LYS A 61 3.57 5.45 5.10
N ALA A 62 4.65 5.93 5.72
CA ALA A 62 5.80 5.11 6.08
C ALA A 62 5.44 4.08 7.17
N GLU A 63 4.63 4.51 8.14
CA GLU A 63 4.14 3.64 9.19
C GLU A 63 3.12 2.62 8.68
N ILE A 64 2.22 3.03 7.77
CA ILE A 64 1.30 2.08 7.10
C ILE A 64 2.10 1.07 6.27
N GLN A 65 3.15 1.51 5.56
CA GLN A 65 4.05 0.60 4.84
C GLN A 65 4.72 -0.40 5.78
N ARG A 66 5.21 0.03 6.95
CA ARG A 66 5.76 -0.87 7.97
C ARG A 66 4.73 -1.90 8.42
N MET A 67 3.49 -1.50 8.64
CA MET A 67 2.41 -2.42 9.02
C MET A 67 2.16 -3.48 7.94
N MET A 68 2.15 -3.11 6.65
CA MET A 68 1.97 -4.06 5.54
C MET A 68 3.09 -5.10 5.43
N LEU A 69 4.30 -4.78 5.91
CA LEU A 69 5.45 -5.69 5.91
C LEU A 69 5.51 -6.57 7.16
N ALA A 70 4.79 -6.21 8.23
CA ALA A 70 4.88 -6.86 9.53
C ALA A 70 3.68 -7.76 9.87
N TYR A 71 2.51 -7.51 9.27
CA TYR A 71 1.23 -8.17 9.59
C TYR A 71 0.54 -8.70 8.33
#